data_AF-A0A8T0VE16-F1
#
_entry.id   AF-A0A8T0VE16-F1
#
_cell.length_a   1.000
_cell.length_b   1.000
_cell.length_c   1.000
_cell.angle_alpha   90.00
_cell.angle_beta   90.00
_cell.angle_gamma   90.00
#
_symmetry.space_group_name_H-M   'P 1'
#
loop_
_entity.id
_entity.type
_entity.pdbx_description
1 polymer ?
#
loop_
_entity_poly.entity_id
_entity_poly.type
_entity_poly.pdbx_seq_one_letter_code
_entity_poly.pdbx_strand_id
1 'polypeptide(L)'
;MACSIEERWKPLVKYLYHLNVSRDGMKRMLLVQPTIFCLDLETVIATKVQFLQDIGVRSDAISNVLVKFPPVLTYSLYKKIRPVVIFLLTKGGVKQDDIGKVIALDPQLLGCSIAHKLEVSVKYFRSLGIYHFVLGQMVANFPALLRYNVDILKPKYQYLRRVMVRPLKDLIEFPRFFSYSLEDRIEPRHQTLVANRINMKLRYMLTGSDEEFAQRVREAVERRARFEARKGAVETFSDAAETSKEEETTAAAAAYQNSIEVD
;
A
#
# COMPACT_ATOMS: atom_id res chain seq x y z
N MET A 1 -42.31 17.02 5.61
CA MET A 1 -42.00 17.70 4.34
C MET A 1 -41.66 16.65 3.30
N ALA A 2 -42.62 16.29 2.44
CA ALA A 2 -42.34 15.44 1.29
C ALA A 2 -41.57 16.28 0.26
N CYS A 3 -40.43 15.79 -0.24
CA CYS A 3 -39.73 16.47 -1.32
C CYS A 3 -40.44 16.19 -2.65
N SER A 4 -40.80 17.26 -3.37
CA SER A 4 -41.42 17.15 -4.68
C SER A 4 -40.48 16.44 -5.67
N ILE A 5 -40.99 15.40 -6.32
CA ILE A 5 -40.27 14.65 -7.36
C ILE A 5 -39.93 15.58 -8.53
N GLU A 6 -40.88 16.42 -8.94
CA GLU A 6 -40.75 17.32 -10.08
C GLU A 6 -39.73 18.42 -9.82
N GLU A 7 -39.84 19.08 -8.66
CA GLU A 7 -39.06 20.28 -8.38
C GLU A 7 -37.66 19.98 -7.82
N ARG A 8 -37.47 18.84 -7.16
CA ARG A 8 -36.17 18.50 -6.53
C ARG A 8 -35.48 17.29 -7.14
N TRP A 9 -36.22 16.21 -7.40
CA TRP A 9 -35.57 14.98 -7.85
C TRP A 9 -35.14 15.06 -9.30
N LYS A 10 -35.98 15.57 -10.21
CA LYS A 10 -35.63 15.66 -11.64
C LYS A 10 -34.38 16.54 -11.88
N PRO A 11 -34.26 17.77 -11.34
CA PRO A 11 -33.05 18.57 -11.51
C PRO A 11 -31.81 17.90 -10.93
N LEU A 12 -31.91 17.31 -9.74
CA LEU A 12 -30.80 16.60 -9.10
C LEU A 12 -30.33 15.41 -9.94
N VAL A 13 -31.25 14.57 -10.41
CA VAL A 13 -30.91 13.40 -11.24
C VAL A 13 -30.24 13.85 -12.54
N LYS A 14 -30.76 14.89 -13.19
CA LYS A 14 -30.12 15.48 -14.38
C LYS A 14 -28.70 15.93 -14.06
N TYR A 15 -28.49 16.66 -12.96
CA TYR A 15 -27.17 17.11 -12.54
C TYR A 15 -26.20 15.94 -12.26
N LEU A 16 -26.66 14.91 -11.55
CA LEU A 16 -25.85 13.70 -11.28
C LEU A 16 -25.45 12.98 -12.57
N TYR A 17 -26.32 12.93 -13.59
CA TYR A 17 -25.94 12.44 -14.91
C TYR A 17 -24.87 13.31 -15.59
N HIS A 18 -24.94 14.65 -15.47
CA HIS A 18 -23.89 15.54 -16.01
C HIS A 18 -22.53 15.32 -15.32
N LEU A 19 -22.54 14.90 -14.05
CA LEU A 19 -21.34 14.51 -13.33
C LEU A 19 -20.87 13.08 -13.67
N ASN A 20 -21.52 12.38 -14.61
CA ASN A 20 -21.27 10.98 -14.97
C ASN A 20 -21.58 9.97 -13.85
N VAL A 21 -22.55 10.27 -12.99
CA VAL A 21 -23.06 9.28 -12.03
C VAL A 21 -24.03 8.34 -12.74
N SER A 22 -23.75 7.04 -12.69
CA SER A 22 -24.62 6.02 -13.28
C SER A 22 -25.92 5.83 -12.50
N ARG A 23 -26.91 5.20 -13.14
CA ARG A 23 -28.18 4.83 -12.48
C ARG A 23 -27.95 3.99 -11.22
N ASP A 24 -27.07 3.00 -11.27
CA ASP A 24 -26.77 2.17 -10.10
C ASP A 24 -25.97 2.93 -9.03
N GLY A 25 -25.13 3.89 -9.44
CA GLY A 25 -24.52 4.86 -8.52
C GLY A 25 -25.57 5.67 -7.76
N MET A 26 -26.56 6.21 -8.46
CA MET A 26 -27.68 6.94 -7.85
C MET A 26 -28.53 6.06 -6.93
N LYS A 27 -28.83 4.82 -7.33
CA LYS A 27 -29.52 3.86 -6.45
C LYS A 27 -28.73 3.63 -5.16
N ARG A 28 -27.41 3.42 -5.27
CA ARG A 28 -26.53 3.28 -4.09
C ARG A 28 -26.59 4.52 -3.20
N MET A 29 -26.52 5.72 -3.79
CA MET A 29 -26.63 6.98 -3.04
C MET A 29 -27.96 7.06 -2.29
N LEU A 30 -29.08 6.72 -2.95
CA LEU A 30 -30.42 6.72 -2.35
C LEU A 30 -30.53 5.71 -1.20
N LEU A 31 -29.97 4.50 -1.35
CA LEU A 31 -29.98 3.48 -0.31
C LEU A 31 -29.11 3.84 0.90
N VAL A 32 -27.95 4.45 0.66
CA VAL A 32 -26.99 4.80 1.73
C VAL A 32 -27.40 6.07 2.45
N GLN A 33 -27.89 7.09 1.72
CA GLN A 33 -28.25 8.38 2.30
C GLN A 33 -29.44 9.01 1.54
N PRO A 34 -30.69 8.60 1.85
CA PRO A 34 -31.88 9.08 1.16
C PRO A 34 -32.06 10.60 1.24
N THR A 35 -31.58 11.21 2.32
CA THR A 35 -31.71 12.66 2.59
C THR A 35 -31.03 13.54 1.55
N ILE A 36 -30.09 13.01 0.75
CA ILE A 36 -29.46 13.75 -0.36
C ILE A 36 -30.49 14.26 -1.36
N PHE A 37 -31.53 13.46 -1.64
CA PHE A 37 -32.60 13.81 -2.58
C PHE A 37 -33.58 14.85 -2.02
N CYS A 38 -33.38 15.25 -0.77
CA CYS A 38 -34.11 16.32 -0.13
C CYS A 38 -33.30 17.63 0.01
N LEU A 39 -32.01 17.60 -0.35
CA LEU A 39 -31.13 18.77 -0.27
C LEU A 39 -31.36 19.71 -1.46
N ASP A 40 -31.05 20.97 -1.24
CA ASP A 40 -31.04 21.97 -2.30
C ASP A 40 -29.89 21.72 -3.28
N LEU A 41 -30.20 21.70 -4.58
CA LEU A 41 -29.21 21.38 -5.61
C LEU A 41 -28.13 22.46 -5.70
N GLU A 42 -28.53 23.72 -5.80
CA GLU A 42 -27.62 24.83 -6.12
C GLU A 42 -26.78 25.23 -4.91
N THR A 43 -27.44 25.49 -3.78
CA THR A 43 -26.78 26.04 -2.59
C THR A 43 -26.02 24.98 -1.79
N VAL A 44 -26.43 23.71 -1.85
CA VAL A 44 -25.88 22.65 -1.00
C VAL A 44 -25.07 21.61 -1.76
N ILE A 45 -25.58 21.07 -2.87
CA ILE A 45 -24.91 19.99 -3.61
C ILE A 45 -23.84 20.56 -4.55
N ALA A 46 -24.21 21.51 -5.42
CA ALA A 46 -23.29 22.11 -6.38
C ALA A 46 -22.12 22.82 -5.69
N THR A 47 -22.37 23.56 -4.60
CA THR A 47 -21.30 24.17 -3.79
C THR A 47 -20.27 23.16 -3.27
N LYS A 48 -20.70 21.95 -2.88
CA LYS A 48 -19.77 20.91 -2.43
C LYS A 48 -19.01 20.27 -3.58
N VAL A 49 -19.65 20.08 -4.72
CA VAL A 49 -18.99 19.59 -5.93
C VAL A 49 -17.94 20.59 -6.40
N GLN A 50 -18.29 21.88 -6.44
CA GLN A 50 -17.35 22.95 -6.76
C GLN A 50 -16.16 22.94 -5.80
N PHE A 51 -16.41 22.85 -4.48
CA PHE A 51 -15.32 22.74 -3.52
C PHE A 51 -14.40 21.54 -3.76
N LEU A 52 -14.94 20.37 -4.15
CA LEU A 52 -14.12 19.21 -4.50
C LEU A 52 -13.24 19.51 -5.72
N GLN A 53 -13.77 20.21 -6.72
CA GLN A 53 -13.01 20.64 -7.89
C GLN A 53 -11.92 21.67 -7.50
N ASP A 54 -12.24 22.63 -6.64
CA ASP A 54 -11.31 23.68 -6.18
C ASP A 54 -10.11 23.10 -5.42
N ILE A 55 -10.30 22.00 -4.68
CA ILE A 55 -9.19 21.28 -4.02
C ILE A 55 -8.47 20.30 -4.97
N GLY A 56 -8.79 20.30 -6.26
CA GLY A 56 -8.11 19.52 -7.28
C GLY A 56 -8.62 18.09 -7.47
N VAL A 57 -9.83 17.75 -7.01
CA VAL A 57 -10.47 16.48 -7.42
C VAL A 57 -10.83 16.59 -8.90
N ARG A 58 -10.23 15.72 -9.72
CA ARG A 58 -10.50 15.69 -11.16
C ARG A 58 -11.98 15.45 -11.45
N SER A 59 -12.50 16.09 -12.49
CA SER A 59 -13.92 15.99 -12.89
C SER A 59 -14.39 14.54 -13.13
N ASP A 60 -13.52 13.69 -13.69
CA ASP A 60 -13.81 12.27 -13.92
C ASP A 60 -13.84 11.43 -12.63
N ALA A 61 -13.27 11.92 -11.53
CA ALA A 61 -13.28 11.26 -10.23
C ALA A 61 -14.42 11.72 -9.31
N ILE A 62 -15.09 12.84 -9.62
CA ILE A 62 -16.17 13.40 -8.79
C ILE A 62 -17.32 12.40 -8.61
N SER A 63 -17.79 11.76 -9.68
CA SER A 63 -18.87 10.76 -9.60
C SER A 63 -18.52 9.63 -8.63
N ASN A 64 -17.30 9.12 -8.73
CA ASN A 64 -16.81 8.07 -7.84
C ASN A 64 -16.76 8.53 -6.37
N VAL A 65 -16.33 9.77 -6.10
CA VAL A 65 -16.36 10.33 -4.75
C VAL A 65 -17.79 10.34 -4.18
N LEU A 66 -18.74 10.88 -4.94
CA LEU A 66 -20.13 10.99 -4.51
C LEU A 66 -20.80 9.63 -4.30
N VAL A 67 -20.52 8.65 -5.17
CA VAL A 67 -21.10 7.31 -5.07
C VAL A 67 -20.45 6.48 -3.97
N LYS A 68 -19.13 6.60 -3.79
CA LYS A 68 -18.36 5.84 -2.78
C LYS A 68 -18.62 6.35 -1.37
N PHE A 69 -18.87 7.65 -1.21
CA PHE A 69 -19.21 8.24 0.10
C PHE A 69 -20.31 9.30 0.00
N PRO A 70 -21.57 8.89 -0.27
CA PRO A 70 -22.70 9.80 -0.39
C PRO A 70 -22.91 10.75 0.82
N PRO A 71 -22.66 10.32 2.08
CA PRO A 71 -22.79 11.19 3.25
C PRO A 71 -22.00 12.51 3.18
N VAL A 72 -20.96 12.60 2.34
CA VAL A 72 -20.22 13.85 2.11
C VAL A 72 -21.15 15.02 1.75
N LEU A 73 -22.24 14.76 1.01
CA LEU A 73 -23.19 15.79 0.60
C LEU A 73 -24.05 16.33 1.75
N THR A 74 -24.15 15.57 2.84
CA THR A 74 -24.91 15.95 4.05
C THR A 74 -24.04 16.61 5.12
N TYR A 75 -22.72 16.53 5.02
CA TYR A 75 -21.83 17.17 5.97
C TYR A 75 -21.72 18.68 5.76
N SER A 76 -21.50 19.40 6.86
CA SER A 76 -21.21 20.82 6.78
C SER A 76 -19.90 21.07 6.05
N LEU A 77 -19.95 21.85 4.97
CA LEU A 77 -18.76 22.23 4.21
C LEU A 77 -17.74 22.95 5.11
N TYR A 78 -18.20 23.90 5.92
CA TYR A 78 -17.36 24.76 6.76
C TYR A 78 -16.97 24.13 8.10
N LYS A 79 -17.87 23.37 8.74
CA LYS A 79 -17.62 22.79 10.07
C LYS A 79 -17.03 21.38 10.02
N LYS A 80 -17.05 20.70 8.88
CA LYS A 80 -16.60 19.31 8.75
C LYS A 80 -15.62 19.10 7.61
N ILE A 81 -16.03 19.36 6.37
CA ILE A 81 -15.22 19.01 5.19
C ILE A 81 -13.93 19.85 5.12
N ARG A 82 -14.06 21.19 5.13
CA ARG A 82 -12.91 22.11 5.08
C ARG A 82 -11.90 21.87 6.22
N PRO A 83 -12.31 21.76 7.50
CA PRO A 83 -11.38 21.45 8.59
C PRO A 83 -10.59 20.16 8.38
N VAL A 84 -11.21 19.10 7.84
CA VAL A 84 -10.51 17.85 7.55
C VAL A 84 -9.48 18.05 6.42
N VAL A 85 -9.85 18.75 5.35
CA VAL A 85 -8.91 19.08 4.25
C VAL A 85 -7.72 19.88 4.78
N ILE A 86 -7.97 20.93 5.58
CA ILE A 86 -6.93 21.74 6.21
C ILE A 86 -6.03 20.86 7.11
N PHE A 87 -6.62 19.95 7.88
CA PHE A 87 -5.85 19.01 8.70
C PHE A 87 -4.91 18.14 7.86
N LEU A 88 -5.40 17.59 6.75
CA LEU A 88 -4.60 16.73 5.86
C LEU A 88 -3.42 17.50 5.25
N LEU A 89 -3.65 18.74 4.82
CA LEU A 89 -2.61 19.61 4.27
C LEU A 89 -1.58 20.04 5.33
N THR A 90 -2.01 20.29 6.57
CA THR A 90 -1.15 20.90 7.60
C THR A 90 -0.53 19.90 8.56
N LYS A 91 -1.33 19.04 9.21
CA LYS A 91 -0.85 18.07 10.21
C LYS A 91 -0.64 16.68 9.59
N GLY A 92 -1.42 16.34 8.57
CA GLY A 92 -1.28 15.10 7.79
C GLY A 92 -0.09 15.10 6.82
N GLY A 93 0.42 16.29 6.45
CA GLY A 93 1.60 16.46 5.60
C GLY A 93 1.34 16.21 4.11
N VAL A 94 0.08 16.06 3.71
CA VAL A 94 -0.31 15.87 2.30
C VAL A 94 0.00 17.15 1.54
N LYS A 95 0.66 17.04 0.38
CA LYS A 95 0.92 18.19 -0.48
C LYS A 95 -0.37 18.73 -1.08
N GLN A 96 -0.38 20.02 -1.39
CA GLN A 96 -1.50 20.67 -2.09
C GLN A 96 -1.86 19.93 -3.38
N ASP A 97 -0.87 19.54 -4.18
CA ASP A 97 -1.11 18.86 -5.46
C ASP A 97 -1.68 17.43 -5.30
N ASP A 98 -1.50 16.81 -4.13
CA ASP A 98 -1.95 15.46 -3.84
C ASP A 98 -3.34 15.41 -3.17
N ILE A 99 -3.86 16.54 -2.65
CA ILE A 99 -5.08 16.52 -1.83
C ILE A 99 -6.31 16.05 -2.61
N GLY A 100 -6.48 16.51 -3.84
CA GLY A 100 -7.56 16.05 -4.73
C GLY A 100 -7.49 14.55 -4.98
N LYS A 101 -6.29 14.01 -5.23
CA LYS A 101 -6.05 12.56 -5.39
C LYS A 101 -6.38 11.79 -4.11
N VAL A 102 -5.97 12.29 -2.94
CA VAL A 102 -6.26 11.67 -1.64
C VAL A 102 -7.76 11.54 -1.41
N ILE A 103 -8.52 12.63 -1.64
CA ILE A 103 -9.97 12.64 -1.47
C ILE A 103 -10.67 11.76 -2.51
N ALA A 104 -10.18 11.74 -3.76
CA ALA A 104 -10.69 10.86 -4.80
C ALA A 104 -10.53 9.37 -4.45
N LEU A 105 -9.38 9.01 -3.87
CA LEU A 105 -9.07 7.63 -3.50
C LEU A 105 -9.84 7.16 -2.25
N ASP A 106 -10.04 8.01 -1.24
CA ASP A 106 -10.70 7.65 0.02
C ASP A 106 -11.54 8.79 0.62
N PRO A 107 -12.70 9.11 0.01
CA PRO A 107 -13.53 10.24 0.44
C PRO A 107 -14.08 10.09 1.86
N GLN A 108 -14.10 8.86 2.41
CA GLN A 108 -14.45 8.58 3.81
C GLN A 108 -13.58 9.35 4.82
N LEU A 109 -12.38 9.80 4.44
CA LEU A 109 -11.56 10.67 5.28
C LEU A 109 -12.30 11.93 5.71
N LEU A 110 -13.12 12.52 4.83
CA LEU A 110 -13.91 13.72 5.10
C LEU A 110 -14.94 13.51 6.22
N GLY A 111 -15.30 12.26 6.53
CA GLY A 111 -16.16 11.90 7.65
C GLY A 111 -15.44 11.66 8.97
N CYS A 112 -14.12 11.51 8.96
CA CYS A 112 -13.36 11.15 10.15
C CYS A 112 -13.33 12.29 11.19
N SER A 113 -13.33 11.94 12.48
CA SER A 113 -13.08 12.90 13.55
C SER A 113 -11.62 13.34 13.52
N ILE A 114 -11.35 14.66 13.56
CA ILE A 114 -9.98 15.16 13.62
C ILE A 114 -9.33 14.72 14.94
N ALA A 115 -9.93 15.10 16.07
CA ALA A 115 -9.37 14.86 17.40
C ALA A 115 -9.26 13.37 17.75
N HIS A 116 -10.32 12.60 17.48
CA HIS A 116 -10.41 11.21 17.96
C HIS A 116 -9.90 10.17 16.95
N LYS A 117 -9.59 10.57 15.70
CA LYS A 117 -9.18 9.62 14.67
C LYS A 117 -7.94 10.04 13.91
N LEU A 118 -8.00 11.18 13.22
CA LEU A 118 -6.91 11.60 12.34
C LEU A 118 -5.67 12.01 13.14
N GLU A 119 -5.85 12.80 14.20
CA GLU A 119 -4.76 13.25 15.05
C GLU A 119 -4.09 12.10 15.81
N VAL A 120 -4.89 11.15 16.33
CA VAL A 120 -4.39 9.93 16.97
C VAL A 120 -3.51 9.12 16.00
N SER A 121 -3.97 8.94 14.76
CA SER A 121 -3.20 8.21 13.74
C SER A 121 -1.91 8.93 13.36
N VAL A 122 -1.97 10.25 13.14
CA VAL A 122 -0.78 11.06 12.82
C VAL A 122 0.24 11.03 13.96
N LYS A 123 -0.20 11.19 15.22
CA LYS A 123 0.68 11.10 16.40
C LYS A 123 1.36 9.74 16.49
N TYR A 124 0.62 8.66 16.24
CA TYR A 124 1.18 7.32 16.21
C TYR A 124 2.29 7.19 15.15
N PHE A 125 2.04 7.53 13.89
CA PHE A 125 3.06 7.42 12.84
C PHE A 125 4.29 8.29 13.12
N ARG A 126 4.10 9.49 13.67
CA ARG A 126 5.21 10.34 14.11
C ARG A 126 6.02 9.70 15.25
N SER A 127 5.37 9.02 16.20
CA SER A 127 6.07 8.29 17.27
C SER A 127 6.91 7.11 16.77
N LEU A 128 6.65 6.62 15.55
CA LEU A 128 7.49 5.60 14.91
C LEU A 128 8.77 6.19 14.29
N GLY A 129 8.93 7.52 14.31
CA GLY A 129 10.04 8.22 13.65
C GLY A 129 9.75 8.61 12.19
N ILE A 130 8.49 8.52 11.73
CA ILE A 130 8.14 8.93 10.37
C ILE A 130 8.01 10.45 10.33
N TYR A 131 8.84 11.09 9.52
CA TYR A 131 8.83 12.53 9.31
C TYR A 131 7.54 13.00 8.62
N HIS A 132 7.17 14.25 8.92
CA HIS A 132 5.90 14.84 8.48
C HIS A 132 5.66 14.76 6.96
N PHE A 133 6.64 15.15 6.16
CA PHE A 133 6.56 15.10 4.69
C PHE A 133 6.47 13.67 4.14
N VAL A 134 7.20 12.74 4.76
CA VAL A 134 7.18 11.32 4.39
C VAL A 134 5.82 10.71 4.69
N LEU A 135 5.23 11.03 5.86
CA LEU A 135 3.87 10.62 6.20
C LEU A 135 2.87 11.14 5.15
N GLY A 136 3.02 12.40 4.72
CA GLY A 136 2.24 12.98 3.64
C GLY A 136 2.24 12.14 2.36
N GLN A 137 3.42 11.70 1.92
CA GLN A 137 3.57 10.82 0.75
C GLN A 137 2.92 9.46 0.98
N MET A 138 3.08 8.89 2.18
CA MET A 138 2.42 7.63 2.53
C MET A 138 0.90 7.74 2.44
N VAL A 139 0.33 8.84 2.95
CA VAL A 139 -1.11 9.14 2.88
C VAL A 139 -1.54 9.39 1.43
N ALA A 140 -0.76 10.10 0.62
CA ALA A 140 -1.04 10.32 -0.81
C ALA A 140 -1.13 9.01 -1.61
N ASN A 141 -0.33 8.01 -1.23
CA ASN A 141 -0.30 6.70 -1.87
C ASN A 141 -1.33 5.72 -1.30
N PHE A 142 -1.67 5.86 -0.01
CA PHE A 142 -2.62 4.98 0.67
C PHE A 142 -3.41 5.74 1.74
N PRO A 143 -4.44 6.53 1.36
CA PRO A 143 -5.17 7.40 2.28
C PRO A 143 -5.83 6.67 3.46
N ALA A 144 -6.28 5.43 3.24
CA ALA A 144 -6.89 4.58 4.25
C ALA A 144 -5.96 4.33 5.47
N LEU A 145 -4.66 4.60 5.34
CA LEU A 145 -3.68 4.56 6.42
C LEU A 145 -4.17 5.32 7.67
N LEU A 146 -4.79 6.50 7.51
CA LEU A 146 -5.30 7.31 8.64
C LEU A 146 -6.65 6.83 9.19
N ARG A 147 -7.29 5.85 8.54
CA ARG A 147 -8.57 5.28 8.98
C ARG A 147 -8.43 4.00 9.78
N TYR A 148 -7.27 3.35 9.77
CA TYR A 148 -7.05 2.18 10.62
C TYR A 148 -7.04 2.55 12.10
N ASN A 149 -7.55 1.66 12.96
CA ASN A 149 -7.37 1.81 14.40
C ASN A 149 -5.89 1.57 14.72
N VAL A 150 -5.27 2.48 15.45
CA VAL A 150 -3.88 2.37 15.91
C VAL A 150 -3.64 1.07 16.69
N ASP A 151 -4.64 0.59 17.41
CA ASP A 151 -4.52 -0.66 18.17
C ASP A 151 -4.40 -1.90 17.26
N ILE A 152 -4.89 -1.82 16.02
CA ILE A 152 -4.68 -2.85 14.99
C ILE A 152 -3.34 -2.65 14.27
N LEU A 153 -2.86 -1.41 14.17
CA LEU A 153 -1.58 -1.09 13.53
C LEU A 153 -0.38 -1.52 14.40
N LYS A 154 -0.47 -1.33 15.72
CA LYS A 154 0.60 -1.60 16.67
C LYS A 154 1.13 -3.05 16.60
N PRO A 155 0.30 -4.11 16.68
CA PRO A 155 0.78 -5.48 16.57
C PRO A 155 1.47 -5.76 15.23
N LYS A 156 0.91 -5.26 14.12
CA LYS A 156 1.50 -5.42 12.78
C LYS A 156 2.88 -4.77 12.68
N TYR A 157 3.02 -3.56 13.22
CA TYR A 157 4.32 -2.87 13.25
C TYR A 157 5.33 -3.57 14.17
N GLN A 158 4.89 -4.04 15.35
CA GLN A 158 5.73 -4.79 16.27
C GLN A 158 6.24 -6.08 15.62
N TYR A 159 5.39 -6.82 14.91
CA TYR A 159 5.78 -8.00 14.15
C TYR A 159 6.83 -7.66 13.09
N LEU A 160 6.60 -6.61 12.29
CA LEU A 160 7.55 -6.15 11.27
C LEU A 160 8.95 -5.84 11.85
N ARG A 161 9.01 -5.15 12.99
CA ARG A 161 10.28 -4.70 13.59
C ARG A 161 10.97 -5.77 14.43
N ARG A 162 10.23 -6.54 15.22
CA ARG A 162 10.78 -7.48 16.21
C ARG A 162 10.91 -8.89 15.67
N VAL A 163 9.95 -9.35 14.88
CA VAL A 163 9.90 -10.73 14.38
C VAL A 163 10.51 -10.84 12.99
N MET A 164 10.09 -9.97 12.06
CA MET A 164 10.65 -9.95 10.70
C MET A 164 11.99 -9.21 10.59
N VAL A 165 12.36 -8.45 11.64
CA VAL A 165 13.59 -7.65 11.72
C VAL A 165 13.78 -6.73 10.50
N ARG A 166 12.69 -6.13 10.00
CA ARG A 166 12.69 -5.25 8.81
C ARG A 166 12.83 -3.79 9.19
N PRO A 167 13.59 -2.97 8.45
CA PRO A 167 13.72 -1.53 8.74
C PRO A 167 12.40 -0.79 8.54
N LEU A 168 12.25 0.38 9.19
CA LEU A 168 11.08 1.26 9.02
C LEU A 168 10.89 1.69 7.56
N LYS A 169 11.99 1.77 6.79
CA LYS A 169 11.98 2.10 5.36
C LYS A 169 11.05 1.20 4.54
N ASP A 170 11.01 -0.11 4.85
CA ASP A 170 10.13 -1.05 4.13
C ASP A 170 8.65 -0.69 4.30
N LEU A 171 8.28 -0.17 5.47
CA LEU A 171 6.92 0.29 5.75
C LEU A 171 6.60 1.59 5.00
N ILE A 172 7.57 2.52 4.92
CA ILE A 172 7.42 3.78 4.18
C ILE A 172 7.23 3.49 2.68
N GLU A 173 8.03 2.57 2.13
CA GLU A 173 7.91 2.15 0.72
C GLU A 173 6.61 1.38 0.44
N PHE A 174 6.06 0.68 1.44
CA PHE A 174 4.83 -0.11 1.29
C PHE A 174 3.85 0.08 2.46
N PRO A 175 3.16 1.25 2.57
CA PRO A 175 2.22 1.53 3.67
C PRO A 175 1.01 0.58 3.68
N ARG A 176 0.69 0.00 2.52
CA ARG A 176 -0.34 -1.04 2.35
C ARG A 176 -0.06 -2.30 3.16
N PHE A 177 1.16 -2.48 3.70
CA PHE A 177 1.45 -3.50 4.71
C PHE A 177 0.34 -3.61 5.77
N PHE A 178 -0.15 -2.47 6.28
CA PHE A 178 -1.19 -2.45 7.31
C PHE A 178 -2.57 -2.93 6.86
N SER A 179 -2.83 -3.02 5.55
CA SER A 179 -4.11 -3.51 5.04
C SER A 179 -4.24 -5.03 5.10
N TYR A 180 -3.13 -5.76 5.21
CA TYR A 180 -3.16 -7.22 5.26
C TYR A 180 -3.39 -7.73 6.68
N SER A 181 -4.10 -8.85 6.82
CA SER A 181 -4.27 -9.55 8.09
C SER A 181 -2.91 -9.96 8.65
N LEU A 182 -2.73 -9.82 9.97
CA LEU A 182 -1.51 -10.28 10.62
C LEU A 182 -1.46 -11.81 10.54
N GLU A 183 -2.45 -12.44 11.17
CA GLU A 183 -2.58 -13.89 11.35
C GLU A 183 -2.77 -14.64 10.03
N ASP A 184 -3.62 -14.14 9.13
CA ASP A 184 -3.98 -14.90 7.92
C ASP A 184 -3.02 -14.67 6.75
N ARG A 185 -2.19 -13.62 6.79
CA ARG A 185 -1.41 -13.23 5.60
C ARG A 185 0.02 -12.81 5.87
N ILE A 186 0.27 -11.95 6.86
CA ILE A 186 1.62 -11.47 7.13
C ILE A 186 2.46 -12.62 7.74
N GLU A 187 1.97 -13.27 8.78
CA GLU A 187 2.72 -14.30 9.50
C GLU A 187 2.95 -15.57 8.67
N PRO A 188 1.92 -16.19 8.02
CA PRO A 188 2.12 -17.45 7.31
C PRO A 188 3.08 -17.30 6.12
N ARG A 189 2.98 -16.17 5.41
CA ARG A 189 3.89 -15.86 4.31
C ARG A 189 5.29 -15.57 4.82
N HIS A 190 5.45 -14.92 5.97
CA HIS A 190 6.76 -14.65 6.55
C HIS A 190 7.45 -15.96 6.93
N GLN A 191 6.73 -16.85 7.63
CA GLN A 191 7.22 -18.17 8.02
C GLN A 191 7.64 -19.00 6.80
N THR A 192 6.85 -18.98 5.73
CA THR A 192 7.19 -19.65 4.47
C THR A 192 8.51 -19.14 3.89
N LEU A 193 8.74 -17.82 3.91
CA LEU A 193 10.00 -17.23 3.44
C LEU A 193 11.19 -17.64 4.31
N VAL A 194 11.02 -17.64 5.64
CA VAL A 194 12.06 -18.05 6.59
C VAL A 194 12.43 -19.52 6.40
N ALA A 195 11.43 -20.41 6.33
CA ALA A 195 11.64 -21.85 6.12
C ALA A 195 12.42 -22.14 4.83
N ASN A 196 12.15 -21.36 3.78
CA ASN A 196 12.84 -21.49 2.50
C ASN A 196 14.11 -20.64 2.41
N ARG A 197 14.52 -19.90 3.46
CA ARG A 197 15.66 -18.96 3.47
C ARG A 197 15.63 -17.95 2.31
N ILE A 198 14.45 -17.39 2.05
CA ILE A 198 14.23 -16.40 0.98
C ILE A 198 14.02 -15.02 1.60
N ASN A 199 14.65 -14.02 0.99
CA ASN A 199 14.39 -12.62 1.29
C ASN A 199 13.73 -11.91 0.10
N MET A 200 12.58 -11.26 0.31
CA MET A 200 11.91 -10.44 -0.71
C MET A 200 11.23 -9.21 -0.10
N LYS A 201 11.01 -8.18 -0.93
CA LYS A 201 10.31 -6.95 -0.51
C LYS A 201 8.87 -7.26 -0.07
N LEU A 202 8.37 -6.53 0.93
CA LEU A 202 7.01 -6.69 1.47
C LEU A 202 5.92 -6.67 0.39
N ARG A 203 6.07 -5.80 -0.62
CA ARG A 203 5.14 -5.72 -1.74
C ARG A 203 4.99 -7.06 -2.47
N TYR A 204 6.10 -7.76 -2.75
CA TYR A 204 6.07 -9.05 -3.45
C TYR A 204 5.59 -10.18 -2.54
N MET A 205 5.91 -10.11 -1.25
CA MET A 205 5.46 -11.07 -0.26
C MET A 205 3.93 -11.03 -0.07
N LEU A 206 3.33 -9.83 0.03
CA LEU A 206 1.95 -9.68 0.51
C LEU A 206 0.91 -9.46 -0.60
N THR A 207 1.33 -9.02 -1.79
CA THR A 207 0.42 -8.75 -2.91
C THR A 207 0.11 -10.04 -3.66
N GLY A 208 -1.12 -10.18 -4.14
CA GLY A 208 -1.53 -11.31 -4.98
C GLY A 208 -2.20 -12.45 -4.21
N SER A 209 -2.58 -13.49 -4.96
CA SER A 209 -3.17 -14.72 -4.41
C SER A 209 -2.13 -15.56 -3.67
N ASP A 210 -2.57 -16.64 -3.02
CA ASP A 210 -1.67 -17.57 -2.33
C ASP A 210 -0.92 -18.44 -3.35
N GLU A 211 -1.55 -18.77 -4.49
CA GLU A 211 -0.92 -19.48 -5.61
C GLU A 211 0.21 -18.65 -6.24
N GLU A 212 -0.03 -17.35 -6.51
CA GLU A 212 0.97 -16.44 -7.04
C GLU A 212 2.15 -16.25 -6.08
N PHE A 213 1.88 -16.26 -4.77
CA PHE A 213 2.93 -16.22 -3.75
C PHE A 213 3.73 -17.53 -3.73
N ALA A 214 3.07 -18.69 -3.69
CA ALA A 214 3.70 -19.99 -3.70
C ALA A 214 4.56 -20.21 -4.96
N GLN A 215 4.10 -19.75 -6.12
CA GLN A 215 4.86 -19.79 -7.36
C GLN A 215 6.16 -18.98 -7.26
N ARG A 216 6.10 -17.74 -6.75
CA ARG A 216 7.31 -16.92 -6.53
C ARG A 216 8.30 -17.55 -5.56
N VAL A 217 7.79 -18.25 -4.53
CA VAL A 217 8.63 -19.00 -3.59
C VAL A 217 9.33 -20.16 -4.31
N ARG A 218 8.59 -20.99 -5.07
CA ARG A 218 9.17 -22.11 -5.85
C ARG A 218 10.26 -21.62 -6.80
N GLU A 219 9.97 -20.58 -7.58
CA GLU A 219 10.94 -20.00 -8.51
C GLU A 219 12.19 -19.47 -7.81
N ALA A 220 12.05 -18.91 -6.60
CA ALA A 220 13.18 -18.45 -5.81
C ALA A 220 14.02 -19.61 -5.24
N VAL A 221 13.39 -20.68 -4.77
CA VAL A 221 14.08 -21.89 -4.33
C VAL A 221 14.86 -22.52 -5.48
N GLU A 222 14.21 -22.72 -6.63
CA GLU A 222 14.86 -23.28 -7.82
C GLU A 222 16.03 -22.43 -8.31
N ARG A 223 15.86 -21.10 -8.33
CA ARG A 223 16.93 -20.19 -8.74
C ARG A 223 18.13 -20.30 -7.83
N ARG A 224 17.92 -20.45 -6.51
CA ARG A 224 19.01 -20.69 -5.57
C ARG A 224 19.69 -22.04 -5.82
N ALA A 225 18.90 -23.12 -5.96
CA ALA A 225 19.45 -24.46 -6.22
C ALA A 225 20.30 -24.49 -7.50
N ARG A 226 19.84 -23.84 -8.58
CA ARG A 226 20.61 -23.70 -9.83
C ARG A 226 21.93 -22.94 -9.62
N PHE A 227 21.92 -21.89 -8.78
CA PHE A 227 23.12 -21.11 -8.47
C PHE A 227 24.12 -21.91 -7.63
N GLU A 228 23.65 -22.63 -6.62
CA GLU A 228 24.47 -23.50 -5.76
C GLU A 228 25.10 -24.64 -6.56
N ALA A 229 24.34 -25.30 -7.44
CA ALA A 229 24.86 -26.34 -8.32
C ALA A 229 25.95 -25.82 -9.28
N ARG A 230 25.77 -24.62 -9.84
CA ARG A 230 26.78 -23.99 -10.69
C ARG A 230 28.05 -23.63 -9.91
N LYS A 231 27.92 -23.14 -8.67
CA LYS A 231 29.07 -22.81 -7.82
C LYS A 231 29.86 -24.06 -7.42
N GLY A 232 29.16 -25.12 -7.01
CA GLY A 232 29.77 -26.41 -6.68
C GLY A 232 30.49 -27.06 -7.86
N ALA A 233 29.96 -26.91 -9.08
CA ALA A 233 30.65 -27.33 -10.29
C ALA A 233 31.94 -26.54 -10.53
N VAL A 234 31.92 -25.21 -10.36
CA VAL A 234 33.13 -24.37 -10.55
C VAL A 234 34.20 -24.69 -9.51
N GLU A 235 33.83 -24.93 -8.24
CA GLU A 235 34.77 -25.31 -7.18
C GLU A 235 35.37 -26.72 -7.43
N THR A 236 34.58 -27.70 -7.85
CA THR A 236 35.10 -29.04 -8.22
C THR A 236 36.04 -29.03 -9.42
N PHE A 237 35.80 -28.18 -10.42
CA PHE A 237 36.73 -28.01 -11.54
C PHE A 237 38.04 -27.31 -11.13
N SER A 238 37.99 -26.40 -10.15
CA SER A 238 39.17 -25.74 -9.58
C SER A 238 40.04 -26.75 -8.82
N ASP A 239 39.43 -27.50 -7.90
CA ASP A 239 40.13 -28.45 -7.04
C ASP A 239 40.74 -29.60 -7.85
N ALA A 240 40.05 -30.08 -8.90
CA ALA A 240 40.57 -31.10 -9.82
C ALA A 240 41.74 -30.60 -10.69
N ALA A 241 41.76 -29.30 -11.04
CA ALA A 241 42.86 -28.69 -11.79
C ALA A 241 44.10 -28.42 -10.91
N GLU A 242 43.91 -28.24 -9.61
CA GLU A 242 45.01 -28.12 -8.64
C GLU A 242 45.62 -29.48 -8.30
N THR A 243 44.78 -30.51 -8.07
CA THR A 243 45.27 -31.88 -7.81
C THR A 243 46.03 -32.47 -9.01
N SER A 244 45.57 -32.24 -10.23
CA SER A 244 46.29 -32.71 -11.44
C SER A 244 47.67 -32.05 -11.63
N LYS A 245 47.84 -30.78 -11.22
CA LYS A 245 49.14 -30.11 -11.25
C LYS A 245 50.10 -30.59 -10.16
N GLU A 246 49.58 -30.95 -8.98
CA GLU A 246 50.38 -31.53 -7.90
C GLU A 246 50.84 -32.96 -8.23
N GLU A 247 50.00 -33.74 -8.91
CA GLU A 247 50.37 -35.09 -9.40
C GLU A 247 51.42 -35.03 -10.54
N GLU A 248 51.32 -34.09 -11.48
CA GLU A 248 52.33 -33.91 -12.54
C GLU A 248 53.69 -33.46 -11.99
N THR A 249 53.71 -32.58 -10.98
CA THR A 249 54.95 -32.09 -10.37
C THR A 249 55.62 -33.14 -9.49
N THR A 250 54.85 -33.96 -8.78
CA THR A 250 55.40 -35.09 -8.00
C THR A 250 55.90 -36.23 -8.89
N ALA A 251 55.21 -36.54 -10.00
CA ALA A 251 55.69 -37.50 -10.98
C ALA A 251 56.99 -37.06 -11.68
N ALA A 252 57.12 -35.77 -11.99
CA ALA A 252 58.35 -35.20 -12.57
C ALA A 252 59.53 -35.24 -11.59
N ALA A 253 59.30 -35.01 -10.29
CA ALA A 253 60.34 -35.11 -9.26
C ALA A 253 60.82 -36.57 -9.05
N ALA A 254 59.89 -37.54 -9.06
CA ALA A 254 60.22 -38.96 -8.93
C ALA A 254 61.00 -39.50 -10.15
N ALA A 255 60.66 -39.04 -11.36
CA ALA A 255 61.39 -39.39 -12.59
C ALA A 255 62.83 -38.84 -12.59
N TYR A 256 63.04 -37.64 -12.01
CA TYR A 256 64.37 -37.05 -11.86
C TYR A 256 65.23 -37.83 -10.83
N GLN A 257 64.65 -38.25 -9.70
CA GLN A 257 65.37 -39.06 -8.70
C GLN A 257 65.76 -40.44 -9.22
N ASN A 258 64.91 -41.11 -10.00
CA ASN A 258 65.25 -42.40 -10.62
C ASN A 258 66.31 -42.29 -11.73
N SER A 259 66.57 -41.09 -12.26
CA SER A 259 67.65 -40.86 -13.25
C SER A 259 69.03 -40.65 -12.62
N ILE A 260 69.13 -40.61 -11.29
CA ILE A 260 70.37 -40.35 -10.54
C ILE A 260 70.94 -41.65 -9.91
N GLU A 261 70.19 -42.76 -9.87
CA GLU A 261 70.63 -44.04 -9.28
C GLU A 261 71.12 -45.09 -10.30
N VAL A 262 71.37 -44.71 -11.56
CA VAL A 262 71.98 -45.60 -12.57
C VAL A 262 73.30 -44.98 -13.05
N ASP A 263 74.32 -45.06 -12.21
CA ASP A 263 75.75 -45.04 -12.56
C ASP A 263 76.55 -45.80 -11.48
#